data_AF-A0A151EX83-F1
#
_entry.id   AF-A0A151EX83-F1
#
_cell.length_a   1.000
_cell.length_b   1.000
_cell.length_c   1.000
_cell.angle_alpha   90.00
_cell.angle_beta   90.00
_cell.angle_gamma   90.00
#
_symmetry.space_group_name_H-M   'P 1'
#
loop_
_entity.id
_entity.type
_entity.pdbx_description
1 polymer ?
#
loop_
_entity_poly.entity_id
_entity_poly.type
_entity_poly.pdbx_seq_one_letter_code
_entity_poly.pdbx_strand_id
1 'polypeptide(L)'
;MKKSLKKFDNIFNCPKCNKTLWQYSILKDGTKVCPNCYQDYLKKENIDEIKNKGYIEETTNKLIDKGLSELVYNFFEKIYSENPKDEEVKKLWKLFKMKYEFEIKYDLFFKIISNIYENHKEEKELESFEKNLLQKVSPVEENQPDDETQPDDENPPSDTGTFCCAVCNKELDKETYEDSMNKFNKALCAEHQGTEPHRNLFFALKDRGIPCEFEAYDGYRHIDIAIHDIKLYIEIGEVLTEINPSQFLADLKKDTFSNQGNYQTKRLNIEFIDDHLNEIADTLKEVYITANAFKQ
;
A
#
# COMPACT_ATOMS: atom_id res chain seq x y z
N MET A 1 -32.58 -23.22 -45.41
CA MET A 1 -31.11 -23.34 -45.23
C MET A 1 -30.82 -23.89 -43.84
N LYS A 2 -30.29 -25.11 -43.73
CA LYS A 2 -29.85 -25.70 -42.45
C LYS A 2 -28.52 -25.03 -42.05
N LYS A 3 -28.50 -24.24 -40.97
CA LYS A 3 -27.25 -23.76 -40.36
C LYS A 3 -26.52 -24.98 -39.79
N SER A 4 -25.39 -25.35 -40.39
CA SER A 4 -24.49 -26.36 -39.83
C SER A 4 -23.93 -25.83 -38.52
N LEU A 5 -24.24 -26.51 -37.41
CA LEU A 5 -23.56 -26.31 -36.13
C LEU A 5 -22.05 -26.44 -36.37
N LYS A 6 -21.29 -25.37 -36.12
CA LYS A 6 -19.82 -25.42 -36.10
C LYS A 6 -19.43 -26.49 -35.08
N LYS A 7 -18.69 -27.52 -35.50
CA LYS A 7 -18.12 -28.52 -34.60
C LYS A 7 -17.27 -27.80 -33.55
N PHE A 8 -17.44 -28.19 -32.30
CA PHE A 8 -16.68 -27.67 -31.17
C PHE A 8 -15.25 -28.20 -31.26
N ASP A 9 -14.37 -27.53 -32.00
CA ASP A 9 -12.99 -27.97 -32.27
C ASP A 9 -12.00 -27.73 -31.11
N ASN A 10 -12.47 -27.29 -29.94
CA ASN A 10 -11.60 -26.95 -28.80
C ASN A 10 -11.53 -28.06 -27.75
N ILE A 11 -11.30 -29.29 -28.19
CA ILE A 11 -11.01 -30.40 -27.28
C ILE A 11 -9.49 -30.48 -27.07
N PHE A 12 -9.03 -30.46 -25.83
CA PHE A 12 -7.62 -30.54 -25.45
C PHE A 12 -7.37 -31.66 -24.43
N ASN A 13 -6.17 -32.26 -24.47
CA ASN A 13 -5.74 -33.26 -23.50
C ASN A 13 -4.80 -32.64 -22.48
N CYS A 14 -5.18 -32.66 -21.20
CA CYS A 14 -4.36 -32.10 -20.13
C CYS A 14 -3.07 -32.90 -19.93
N PRO A 15 -1.87 -32.31 -20.09
CA PRO A 15 -0.59 -33.03 -20.00
C PRO A 15 -0.27 -33.55 -18.59
N LYS A 16 -0.95 -33.04 -17.56
CA LYS A 16 -0.73 -33.45 -16.16
C LYS A 16 -1.56 -34.67 -15.73
N CYS A 17 -2.76 -34.85 -16.29
CA CYS A 17 -3.69 -35.90 -15.86
C CYS A 17 -4.32 -36.70 -17.02
N ASN A 18 -3.94 -36.39 -18.26
CA ASN A 18 -4.40 -37.01 -19.50
C ASN A 18 -5.92 -36.96 -19.74
N LYS A 19 -6.65 -36.10 -19.03
CA LYS A 19 -8.09 -35.90 -19.26
C LYS A 19 -8.33 -35.03 -20.48
N THR A 20 -9.27 -35.46 -21.33
CA THR A 20 -9.75 -34.75 -22.51
C THR A 20 -10.89 -33.80 -22.11
N LEU A 21 -10.71 -32.50 -22.34
CA LEU A 21 -11.59 -31.46 -21.83
C LEU A 21 -11.75 -30.31 -22.84
N TRP A 22 -12.84 -29.57 -22.70
CA TRP A 22 -13.18 -28.37 -23.48
C TRP A 22 -12.69 -27.07 -22.84
N GLN A 23 -12.14 -27.13 -21.63
CA GLN A 23 -11.68 -25.99 -20.86
C GLN A 23 -10.26 -26.25 -20.34
N TYR A 24 -9.47 -25.19 -20.31
CA TYR A 24 -8.11 -25.20 -19.81
C TYR A 24 -7.79 -23.90 -19.06
N SER A 25 -6.78 -23.96 -18.20
CA SER A 25 -6.11 -22.83 -17.56
C SER A 25 -4.64 -22.83 -18.00
N ILE A 26 -3.94 -21.71 -17.85
CA ILE A 26 -2.54 -21.55 -18.29
C ILE A 26 -1.66 -21.37 -17.05
N LEU A 27 -0.61 -22.20 -16.92
CA LEU A 27 0.41 -22.09 -15.87
C LEU A 27 1.39 -20.92 -16.15
N LYS A 28 2.22 -20.54 -15.16
CA LYS A 28 3.24 -19.48 -15.32
C LYS A 28 4.22 -19.73 -16.48
N ASP A 29 4.50 -20.98 -16.78
CA ASP A 29 5.37 -21.41 -17.89
C ASP A 29 4.65 -21.47 -19.26
N GLY A 30 3.38 -21.06 -19.32
CA GLY A 30 2.56 -21.11 -20.53
C GLY A 30 1.87 -22.46 -20.79
N THR A 31 2.10 -23.49 -19.95
CA THR A 31 1.49 -24.81 -20.13
C THR A 31 -0.02 -24.76 -19.91
N LYS A 32 -0.80 -25.28 -20.88
CA LYS A 32 -2.25 -25.47 -20.75
C LYS A 32 -2.56 -26.71 -19.91
N VAL A 33 -3.32 -26.55 -18.83
CA VAL A 33 -3.74 -27.65 -17.94
C VAL A 33 -5.24 -27.60 -17.67
N CYS A 34 -5.81 -28.69 -17.18
CA CYS A 34 -7.23 -28.69 -16.77
C CYS A 34 -7.45 -27.85 -15.50
N PRO A 35 -8.69 -27.40 -15.23
CA PRO A 35 -9.00 -26.63 -14.03
C PRO A 35 -8.56 -27.29 -12.73
N ASN A 36 -8.74 -28.62 -12.58
CA ASN A 36 -8.32 -29.32 -11.37
C ASN A 36 -6.81 -29.31 -11.17
N CYS A 37 -6.02 -29.59 -12.22
CA CYS A 37 -4.56 -29.53 -12.15
C CYS A 37 -4.04 -28.10 -11.94
N TYR A 38 -4.79 -27.08 -12.39
CA TYR A 38 -4.50 -25.68 -12.09
C TYR A 38 -4.70 -25.36 -10.61
N GLN A 39 -5.80 -25.82 -10.01
CA GLN A 39 -6.04 -25.68 -8.56
C GLN A 39 -4.97 -26.39 -7.73
N ASP A 40 -4.54 -27.58 -8.15
CA ASP A 40 -3.45 -28.30 -7.49
C ASP A 40 -2.10 -27.56 -7.61
N TYR A 41 -1.85 -26.91 -8.75
CA TYR A 41 -0.68 -26.05 -8.95
C TYR A 41 -0.72 -24.84 -8.01
N LEU A 42 -1.84 -24.12 -7.94
CA LEU A 42 -2.00 -22.98 -7.05
C LEU A 42 -1.82 -23.36 -5.58
N LYS A 43 -2.35 -24.51 -5.14
CA LYS A 43 -2.14 -25.01 -3.78
C LYS A 43 -0.67 -25.29 -3.48
N LYS A 44 0.08 -25.86 -4.44
CA LYS A 44 1.52 -26.13 -4.28
C LYS A 44 2.33 -24.83 -4.25
N GLU A 45 2.06 -23.89 -5.15
CA GLU A 45 2.69 -22.56 -5.15
C GLU A 45 2.46 -21.85 -3.82
N ASN A 46 1.24 -21.87 -3.29
CA ASN A 46 0.91 -21.22 -2.03
C ASN A 46 1.59 -21.91 -0.83
N ILE A 47 1.68 -23.25 -0.82
CA ILE A 47 2.43 -23.99 0.20
C ILE A 47 3.93 -23.66 0.14
N ASP A 48 4.50 -23.61 -1.07
CA ASP A 48 5.90 -23.27 -1.27
C ASP A 48 6.17 -21.81 -0.85
N GLU A 49 5.25 -20.88 -1.14
CA GLU A 49 5.33 -19.49 -0.71
C GLU A 49 5.31 -19.34 0.81
N ILE A 50 4.39 -20.04 1.50
CA ILE A 50 4.31 -20.05 2.97
C ILE A 50 5.59 -20.64 3.59
N LYS A 51 6.07 -21.78 3.09
CA LYS A 51 7.32 -22.38 3.57
C LYS A 51 8.52 -21.48 3.34
N ASN A 52 8.59 -20.85 2.16
CA ASN A 52 9.65 -19.91 1.83
C ASN A 52 9.60 -18.67 2.73
N LYS A 53 8.41 -18.14 3.04
CA LYS A 53 8.25 -16.99 3.94
C LYS A 53 8.80 -17.29 5.34
N GLY A 54 8.40 -18.41 5.94
CA GLY A 54 8.91 -18.82 7.25
C GLY A 54 10.43 -19.04 7.25
N TYR A 55 10.96 -19.68 6.20
CA TYR A 55 12.40 -19.88 6.05
C TYR A 55 13.17 -18.55 5.89
N ILE A 56 12.65 -17.60 5.10
CA ILE A 56 13.24 -16.27 4.91
C ILE A 56 13.33 -15.56 6.27
N GLU A 57 12.23 -15.49 7.01
CA GLU A 57 12.17 -14.80 8.30
C GLU A 57 13.11 -15.43 9.34
N GLU A 58 13.09 -16.75 9.47
CA GLU A 58 13.99 -17.48 10.38
C GLU A 58 15.48 -17.24 10.02
N THR A 59 15.81 -17.24 8.73
CA THR A 59 17.20 -17.05 8.27
C THR A 59 17.65 -15.59 8.41
N THR A 60 16.77 -14.63 8.11
CA THR A 60 16.99 -13.21 8.36
C THR A 60 17.32 -12.97 9.83
N ASN A 61 16.50 -13.47 10.75
CA ASN A 61 16.71 -13.31 12.18
C ASN A 61 18.04 -13.95 12.64
N LYS A 62 18.36 -15.16 12.18
CA LYS A 62 19.66 -15.81 12.47
C LYS A 62 20.88 -15.02 12.00
N LEU A 63 20.77 -14.27 10.90
CA LEU A 63 21.87 -13.44 10.40
C LEU A 63 21.97 -12.12 11.18
N ILE A 64 20.83 -11.52 11.55
CA ILE A 64 20.76 -10.36 12.45
C ILE A 64 21.37 -10.70 13.81
N ASP A 65 20.98 -11.82 14.42
CA ASP A 65 21.51 -12.30 15.71
C ASP A 65 23.02 -12.54 15.70
N LYS A 66 23.59 -12.80 14.53
CA LYS A 66 25.05 -12.93 14.33
C LYS A 66 25.77 -11.60 14.16
N GLY A 67 25.06 -10.47 14.25
CA GLY A 67 25.60 -9.13 14.05
C GLY A 67 26.01 -8.83 12.62
N LEU A 68 25.37 -9.47 11.63
CA LEU A 68 25.73 -9.31 10.22
C LEU A 68 24.96 -8.18 9.52
N SER A 69 24.02 -7.53 10.19
CA SER A 69 23.17 -6.47 9.63
C SER A 69 23.98 -5.30 9.06
N GLU A 70 24.95 -4.80 9.83
CA GLU A 70 25.84 -3.72 9.40
C GLU A 70 26.70 -4.09 8.19
N LEU A 71 27.14 -5.36 8.10
CA LEU A 71 27.92 -5.84 6.96
C LEU A 71 27.05 -5.90 5.68
N VAL A 72 25.82 -6.40 5.80
CA VAL A 72 24.83 -6.42 4.72
C VAL A 72 24.52 -4.99 4.27
N TYR A 73 24.25 -4.10 5.23
CA TYR A 73 23.92 -2.71 4.96
C TYR A 73 25.03 -2.01 4.16
N ASN A 74 26.27 -2.09 4.64
CA ASN A 74 27.41 -1.48 3.96
C ASN A 74 27.71 -2.09 2.59
N PHE A 75 27.43 -3.39 2.41
CA PHE A 75 27.54 -4.03 1.10
C PHE A 75 26.53 -3.46 0.10
N PHE A 76 25.27 -3.27 0.52
CA PHE A 76 24.22 -2.72 -0.33
C PHE A 76 24.39 -1.24 -0.61
N GLU A 77 24.71 -0.41 0.39
CA GLU A 77 24.97 1.03 0.18
C GLU A 77 26.07 1.28 -0.85
N LYS A 78 27.09 0.41 -0.89
CA LYS A 78 28.19 0.52 -1.85
C LYS A 78 27.80 0.11 -3.27
N ILE A 79 26.75 -0.71 -3.41
CA ILE A 79 26.36 -1.35 -4.67
C ILE A 79 25.01 -0.82 -5.17
N TYR A 80 24.28 -0.02 -4.40
CA TYR A 80 22.89 0.39 -4.67
C TYR A 80 22.64 1.03 -6.06
N SER A 81 23.69 1.53 -6.72
CA SER A 81 23.61 2.06 -8.09
C SER A 81 23.85 1.05 -9.22
N GLU A 82 24.28 -0.18 -8.92
CA GLU A 82 24.61 -1.23 -9.90
C GLU A 82 24.13 -2.61 -9.41
N ASN A 83 23.68 -3.50 -10.30
CA ASN A 83 23.41 -4.89 -9.88
C ASN A 83 24.74 -5.55 -9.43
N PRO A 84 24.80 -6.20 -8.24
CA PRO A 84 26.02 -6.84 -7.77
C PRO A 84 26.49 -7.91 -8.76
N LYS A 85 27.78 -7.94 -9.06
CA LYS A 85 28.36 -8.99 -9.90
C LYS A 85 28.37 -10.31 -9.12
N ASP A 86 28.24 -11.44 -9.82
CA ASP A 86 28.25 -12.78 -9.20
C ASP A 86 29.44 -13.01 -8.26
N GLU A 87 30.62 -12.46 -8.59
CA GLU A 87 31.82 -12.57 -7.75
C GLU A 87 31.73 -11.79 -6.43
N GLU A 88 30.95 -10.71 -6.39
CA GLU A 88 30.69 -9.93 -5.17
C GLU A 88 29.70 -10.66 -4.27
N VAL A 89 28.65 -11.25 -4.86
CA VAL A 89 27.71 -12.11 -4.16
C VAL A 89 28.42 -13.32 -3.57
N LYS A 90 29.32 -13.98 -4.33
CA LYS A 90 30.16 -15.08 -3.82
C LYS A 90 31.05 -14.66 -2.65
N LYS A 91 31.64 -13.47 -2.69
CA LYS A 91 32.45 -12.93 -1.57
C LYS A 91 31.61 -12.70 -0.33
N LEU A 92 30.43 -12.08 -0.47
CA LEU A 92 29.49 -11.89 0.63
C LEU A 92 29.07 -13.23 1.24
N TRP A 93 28.79 -14.23 0.40
CA TRP A 93 28.43 -15.57 0.84
C TRP A 93 29.53 -16.25 1.67
N LYS A 94 30.80 -16.11 1.26
CA LYS A 94 31.95 -16.62 2.03
C LYS A 94 32.06 -15.95 3.40
N LEU A 95 31.74 -14.65 3.49
CA LEU A 95 31.78 -13.90 4.75
C LEU A 95 30.74 -14.41 5.75
N PHE A 96 29.54 -14.80 5.28
CA PHE A 96 28.52 -15.39 6.15
C PHE A 96 28.84 -16.80 6.63
N LYS A 97 29.96 -17.40 6.18
CA LYS A 97 30.33 -18.79 6.45
C LYS A 97 29.21 -19.78 6.12
N MET A 98 28.35 -19.40 5.18
CA MET A 98 27.34 -20.27 4.61
C MET A 98 28.01 -21.08 3.50
N LYS A 99 27.72 -22.39 3.43
CA LYS A 99 28.25 -23.19 2.32
C LYS A 99 27.57 -22.70 1.03
N TYR A 100 28.36 -22.19 0.08
CA TYR A 100 27.92 -21.87 -1.28
C TYR A 100 27.69 -23.20 -2.00
N GLU A 101 26.60 -23.87 -1.68
CA GLU A 101 26.08 -25.02 -2.41
C GLU A 101 24.59 -25.17 -2.04
N PHE A 102 23.72 -24.77 -2.97
CA PHE A 102 22.33 -25.21 -3.13
C PHE A 102 21.25 -25.00 -2.04
N GLU A 103 21.54 -24.51 -0.82
CA GLU A 103 20.50 -24.44 0.23
C GLU A 103 19.49 -23.30 0.09
N ILE A 104 19.80 -22.23 -0.66
CA ILE A 104 18.91 -21.08 -0.81
C ILE A 104 18.80 -20.74 -2.30
N LYS A 105 17.58 -20.77 -2.85
CA LYS A 105 17.31 -20.27 -4.21
C LYS A 105 17.76 -18.81 -4.28
N TYR A 106 18.38 -18.39 -5.38
CA TYR A 106 18.89 -17.03 -5.57
C TYR A 106 17.85 -15.96 -5.17
N ASP A 107 16.59 -16.13 -5.58
CA ASP A 107 15.50 -15.22 -5.22
C ASP A 107 15.21 -15.16 -3.71
N LEU A 108 15.35 -16.27 -2.99
CA LEU A 108 15.18 -16.31 -1.53
C LEU A 108 16.35 -15.62 -0.83
N PHE A 109 17.56 -15.76 -1.37
CA PHE A 109 18.73 -15.07 -0.83
C PHE A 109 18.55 -13.56 -0.92
N PHE A 110 18.15 -13.02 -2.08
CA PHE A 110 17.90 -11.58 -2.20
C PHE A 110 16.80 -11.12 -1.24
N LYS A 111 15.72 -11.88 -1.07
CA LYS A 111 14.69 -11.53 -0.07
C LYS A 111 15.23 -11.48 1.35
N ILE A 112 16.04 -12.47 1.76
CA ILE A 112 16.66 -12.49 3.09
C ILE A 112 17.54 -11.26 3.30
N ILE A 113 18.36 -10.94 2.31
CA ILE A 113 19.34 -9.85 2.39
C ILE A 113 18.66 -8.47 2.31
N SER A 114 17.65 -8.31 1.45
CA SER A 114 16.82 -7.10 1.38
C SER A 114 16.11 -6.86 2.71
N ASN A 115 15.54 -7.89 3.35
CA ASN A 115 14.92 -7.73 4.66
C ASN A 115 15.93 -7.24 5.72
N ILE A 116 17.16 -7.78 5.72
CA ILE A 116 18.20 -7.32 6.65
C ILE A 116 18.59 -5.86 6.38
N TYR A 117 18.73 -5.49 5.10
CA TYR A 117 19.04 -4.12 4.70
C TYR A 117 17.96 -3.12 5.16
N GLU A 118 16.70 -3.38 4.85
CA GLU A 118 15.60 -2.47 5.22
C GLU A 118 15.46 -2.35 6.74
N ASN A 119 15.53 -3.46 7.48
CA ASN A 119 15.49 -3.43 8.95
C ASN A 119 16.62 -2.56 9.52
N HIS A 120 17.86 -2.75 9.04
CA HIS A 120 19.02 -2.00 9.54
C HIS A 120 18.98 -0.52 9.12
N LYS A 121 18.44 -0.23 7.94
CA LYS A 121 18.22 1.13 7.45
C LYS A 121 17.23 1.87 8.33
N GLU A 122 16.10 1.24 8.65
CA GLU A 122 15.11 1.79 9.57
C GLU A 122 15.72 2.09 10.96
N GLU A 123 16.52 1.16 11.51
CA GLU A 123 17.27 1.38 12.75
C GLU A 123 18.20 2.61 12.67
N LYS A 124 18.99 2.74 11.59
CA LYS A 124 19.88 3.90 11.39
C LYS A 124 19.13 5.22 11.23
N GLU A 125 18.00 5.20 10.56
CA GLU A 125 17.14 6.38 10.41
C GLU A 125 16.54 6.82 11.74
N LEU A 126 16.10 5.85 12.57
CA LEU A 126 15.59 6.10 13.91
C LEU A 126 16.69 6.66 14.84
N GLU A 127 17.88 6.06 14.85
CA GLU A 127 19.04 6.57 15.61
C GLU A 127 19.38 8.02 15.23
N SER A 128 19.39 8.32 13.93
CA SER A 128 19.63 9.67 13.41
C SER A 128 18.53 10.65 13.85
N PHE A 129 17.27 10.21 13.81
CA PHE A 129 16.12 11.00 14.23
C PHE A 129 16.14 11.31 15.74
N GLU A 130 16.37 10.31 16.60
CA GLU A 130 16.50 10.49 18.05
C GLU A 130 17.64 11.43 18.41
N LYS A 131 18.79 11.29 17.75
CA LYS A 131 19.92 12.19 17.93
C LYS A 131 19.57 13.64 17.58
N ASN A 132 18.77 13.85 16.53
CA ASN A 132 18.28 15.16 16.14
C ASN A 132 17.23 15.72 17.11
N LEU A 133 16.39 14.88 17.71
CA LEU A 133 15.44 15.26 18.76
C LEU A 133 16.16 15.72 20.02
N LEU A 134 17.12 14.92 20.51
CA LEU A 134 17.89 15.22 21.72
C LEU A 134 18.74 16.49 21.60
N GLN A 135 19.16 16.87 20.38
CA GLN A 135 19.86 18.13 20.14
C GLN A 135 18.96 19.37 20.14
N LYS A 136 17.63 19.19 19.99
CA LYS A 136 16.66 20.30 19.91
C LYS A 136 15.97 20.63 21.22
N VAL A 137 16.02 19.75 22.22
CA VAL A 137 15.46 20.03 23.54
C VAL A 137 16.46 20.86 24.35
N SER A 138 16.37 22.18 24.26
CA SER A 138 16.88 23.06 25.32
C SER A 138 16.04 22.88 26.59
N PRO A 139 16.58 23.10 27.80
CA PRO A 139 15.84 22.87 29.04
C PRO A 139 14.63 23.82 29.07
N VAL A 140 13.42 23.26 29.01
CA VAL A 140 12.17 24.01 29.20
C VAL A 140 11.86 23.97 30.69
N GLU A 141 11.70 25.15 31.29
CA GLU A 141 11.29 25.32 32.69
C GLU A 141 9.90 24.72 32.91
N GLU A 142 9.82 23.78 33.85
CA GLU A 142 8.59 23.11 34.30
C GLU A 142 7.65 24.12 34.97
N ASN A 143 6.46 24.33 34.39
CA ASN A 143 5.33 24.92 35.11
C ASN A 143 4.29 23.82 35.36
N GLN A 144 3.93 23.68 36.64
CA GLN A 144 2.91 22.75 37.14
C GLN A 144 1.50 23.18 36.68
N PRO A 145 0.61 22.24 36.30
CA PRO A 145 -0.82 22.52 36.20
C PRO A 145 -1.53 22.18 37.52
N ASP A 146 -2.38 23.13 37.95
CA ASP A 146 -3.30 22.98 39.06
C ASP A 146 -4.51 22.10 38.69
N ASP A 147 -4.99 21.42 39.72
CA ASP A 147 -5.94 20.32 39.74
C ASP A 147 -7.38 20.78 40.03
N GLU A 148 -8.31 19.88 39.72
CA GLU A 148 -9.70 19.74 40.22
C GLU A 148 -10.80 20.71 39.75
N THR A 149 -11.76 20.17 38.97
CA THR A 149 -13.12 19.90 39.48
C THR A 149 -13.95 19.02 38.54
N GLN A 150 -14.73 18.12 39.15
CA GLN A 150 -15.56 17.06 38.55
C GLN A 150 -17.07 17.41 38.54
N PRO A 151 -17.93 16.59 37.90
CA PRO A 151 -19.20 17.00 37.29
C PRO A 151 -20.46 16.54 38.04
N ASP A 152 -21.59 17.19 37.77
CA ASP A 152 -22.93 16.68 38.05
C ASP A 152 -23.85 16.98 36.86
N ASP A 153 -24.46 15.96 36.24
CA ASP A 153 -25.93 15.87 36.12
C ASP A 153 -26.35 14.65 35.27
N GLU A 154 -27.17 13.80 35.91
CA GLU A 154 -27.76 12.58 35.39
C GLU A 154 -28.97 12.89 34.50
N ASN A 155 -28.88 12.56 33.21
CA ASN A 155 -30.06 12.35 32.36
C ASN A 155 -30.15 10.87 31.94
N PRO A 156 -31.36 10.29 31.91
CA PRO A 156 -31.55 8.89 31.56
C PRO A 156 -31.18 8.63 30.08
N PRO A 157 -30.70 7.42 29.73
CA PRO A 157 -30.20 7.13 28.39
C PRO A 157 -31.35 7.11 27.40
N SER A 158 -31.53 8.20 26.66
CA SER A 158 -32.18 8.12 25.36
C SER A 158 -31.23 7.38 24.44
N ASP A 159 -31.71 6.30 23.83
CA ASP A 159 -31.05 5.50 22.80
C ASP A 159 -30.92 6.29 21.49
N THR A 160 -30.40 7.51 21.60
CA THR A 160 -30.00 8.37 20.49
C THR A 160 -28.53 8.03 20.25
N GLY A 161 -28.28 7.03 19.42
CA GLY A 161 -26.92 6.69 19.01
C GLY A 161 -26.19 7.96 18.61
N THR A 162 -25.11 8.29 19.33
CA THR A 162 -24.27 9.44 19.01
C THR A 162 -23.59 9.16 17.68
N PHE A 163 -23.73 10.10 16.73
CA PHE A 163 -23.05 10.01 15.45
C PHE A 163 -21.63 10.57 15.61
N CYS A 164 -20.63 9.89 15.06
CA CYS A 164 -19.24 10.35 15.14
C CYS A 164 -18.62 10.45 13.75
N CYS A 165 -17.72 11.41 13.58
CA CYS A 165 -16.90 11.52 12.38
C CYS A 165 -15.99 10.29 12.24
N ALA A 166 -15.97 9.68 11.06
CA ALA A 166 -15.17 8.49 10.75
C ALA A 166 -13.65 8.74 10.71
N VAL A 167 -13.21 10.01 10.79
CA VAL A 167 -11.79 10.40 10.76
C VAL A 167 -11.30 10.75 12.17
N CYS A 168 -11.95 11.71 12.84
CA CYS A 168 -11.50 12.23 14.14
C CYS A 168 -12.37 11.83 15.34
N ASN A 169 -13.41 11.02 15.15
CA ASN A 169 -14.39 10.62 16.17
C ASN A 169 -15.13 11.78 16.87
N LYS A 170 -15.05 13.02 16.34
CA LYS A 170 -15.84 14.16 16.81
C LYS A 170 -17.33 13.84 16.70
N GLU A 171 -18.08 14.09 17.76
CA GLU A 171 -19.54 13.94 17.73
C GLU A 171 -20.16 14.87 16.67
N LEU A 172 -21.15 14.35 15.97
CA LEU A 172 -21.90 15.03 14.93
C LEU A 172 -23.34 15.18 15.38
N ASP A 173 -23.92 16.35 15.14
CA ASP A 173 -25.36 16.47 15.16
C ASP A 173 -25.98 15.66 14.01
N LYS A 174 -27.27 15.35 14.14
CA LYS A 174 -28.00 14.53 13.18
C LYS A 174 -28.02 15.13 11.77
N GLU A 175 -28.13 16.45 11.64
CA GLU A 175 -28.19 17.14 10.35
C GLU A 175 -26.85 17.01 9.62
N THR A 176 -25.74 17.27 10.31
CA THR A 176 -24.38 17.09 9.79
C THR A 176 -24.12 15.64 9.37
N TYR A 177 -24.54 14.66 10.19
CA TYR A 177 -24.40 13.25 9.86
C TYR A 177 -25.18 12.88 8.60
N GLU A 178 -26.47 13.25 8.52
CA GLU A 178 -27.34 12.93 7.38
C GLU A 178 -26.83 13.58 6.09
N ASP A 179 -26.44 14.86 6.12
CA ASP A 179 -25.87 15.56 4.97
C ASP A 179 -24.58 14.89 4.49
N SER A 180 -23.70 14.52 5.43
CA SER A 180 -22.43 13.87 5.11
C SER A 180 -22.62 12.48 4.49
N MET A 181 -23.51 11.66 5.06
CA MET A 181 -23.87 10.36 4.51
C MET A 181 -24.50 10.48 3.12
N ASN A 182 -25.34 11.48 2.88
CA ASN A 182 -25.96 11.69 1.58
C ASN A 182 -24.96 12.11 0.50
N LYS A 183 -24.01 12.99 0.84
CA LYS A 183 -23.01 13.53 -0.09
C LYS A 183 -21.86 12.56 -0.36
N PHE A 184 -21.25 12.07 0.72
CA PHE A 184 -19.98 11.34 0.70
C PHE A 184 -20.15 9.85 0.98
N ASN A 185 -21.34 9.40 1.41
CA ASN A 185 -21.56 8.04 1.91
C ASN A 185 -20.63 7.69 3.08
N LYS A 186 -20.29 8.69 3.90
CA LYS A 186 -19.37 8.60 5.02
C LYS A 186 -19.69 9.67 6.04
N ALA A 187 -19.58 9.37 7.33
CA ALA A 187 -19.85 10.33 8.39
C ALA A 187 -18.65 11.25 8.59
N LEU A 188 -18.70 12.49 8.09
CA LEU A 188 -17.59 13.46 8.16
C LEU A 188 -18.05 14.76 8.83
N CYS A 189 -17.26 15.25 9.79
CA CYS A 189 -17.45 16.60 10.33
C CYS A 189 -17.06 17.64 9.27
N ALA A 190 -17.47 18.91 9.46
CA ALA A 190 -17.20 19.99 8.52
C ALA A 190 -15.71 20.13 8.14
N GLU A 191 -14.79 19.88 9.09
CA GLU A 191 -13.33 19.94 8.87
C GLU A 191 -12.83 18.82 7.96
N HIS A 192 -13.45 17.63 7.99
CA HIS A 192 -13.10 16.48 7.15
C HIS A 192 -13.98 16.34 5.90
N GLN A 193 -14.82 17.33 5.59
CA GLN A 193 -15.50 17.41 4.29
C GLN A 193 -14.62 18.09 3.22
N GLY A 194 -13.32 18.26 3.50
CA GLY A 194 -12.30 18.82 2.63
C GLY A 194 -12.49 20.31 2.31
N THR A 195 -11.59 20.87 1.51
CA THR A 195 -11.81 22.18 0.89
C THR A 195 -12.70 22.05 -0.35
N GLU A 196 -13.13 23.18 -0.92
CA GLU A 196 -13.94 23.19 -2.14
C GLU A 196 -13.28 22.45 -3.32
N PRO A 197 -11.98 22.63 -3.64
CA PRO A 197 -11.28 21.84 -4.65
C PRO A 197 -11.36 20.32 -4.44
N HIS A 198 -11.25 19.85 -3.19
CA HIS A 198 -11.31 18.42 -2.86
C HIS A 198 -12.68 17.85 -3.19
N ARG A 199 -13.73 18.53 -2.72
CA ARG A 199 -15.12 18.15 -2.99
C ARG A 199 -15.44 18.21 -4.48
N ASN A 200 -15.02 19.27 -5.16
CA ASN A 200 -15.28 19.47 -6.57
C ASN A 200 -14.69 18.34 -7.41
N LEU A 201 -13.43 17.95 -7.16
CA LEU A 201 -12.83 16.82 -7.85
C LEU A 201 -13.57 15.51 -7.54
N PHE A 202 -13.85 15.22 -6.26
CA PHE A 202 -14.58 14.02 -5.86
C PHE A 202 -15.94 13.89 -6.57
N PHE A 203 -16.75 14.95 -6.57
CA PHE A 203 -18.05 14.93 -7.25
C PHE A 203 -17.92 14.84 -8.77
N ALA A 204 -16.94 15.55 -9.37
CA ALA A 204 -16.69 15.47 -10.81
C ALA A 204 -16.29 14.05 -11.27
N LEU A 205 -15.60 13.29 -10.43
CA LEU A 205 -15.28 11.87 -10.67
C LEU A 205 -16.52 10.98 -10.52
N LYS A 206 -17.32 11.21 -9.47
CA LYS A 206 -18.56 10.46 -9.23
C LYS A 206 -19.56 10.64 -10.39
N ASP A 207 -19.72 11.86 -10.87
CA ASP A 207 -20.59 12.20 -12.02
C ASP A 207 -20.13 11.52 -13.33
N ARG A 208 -18.83 11.19 -13.44
CA ARG A 208 -18.25 10.44 -14.55
C ARG A 208 -18.37 8.92 -14.40
N GLY A 209 -18.97 8.45 -13.30
CA GLY A 209 -19.17 7.04 -13.00
C GLY A 209 -17.93 6.33 -12.48
N ILE A 210 -16.95 7.06 -11.95
CA ILE A 210 -15.76 6.48 -11.33
C ILE A 210 -16.10 6.15 -9.87
N PRO A 211 -15.98 4.87 -9.43
CA PRO A 211 -16.17 4.52 -8.03
C PRO A 211 -14.97 5.00 -7.21
N CYS A 212 -15.16 6.08 -6.46
CA CYS A 212 -14.15 6.64 -5.57
C CYS A 212 -14.66 6.81 -4.15
N GLU A 213 -13.76 6.73 -3.17
CA GLU A 213 -14.00 6.97 -1.75
C GLU A 213 -13.32 8.28 -1.32
N PHE A 214 -14.03 9.10 -0.54
CA PHE A 214 -13.50 10.34 0.04
C PHE A 214 -12.91 10.07 1.44
N GLU A 215 -11.78 10.71 1.77
CA GLU A 215 -11.10 10.56 3.06
C GLU A 215 -10.81 9.09 3.43
N ALA A 216 -10.39 8.29 2.45
CA ALA A 216 -10.18 6.84 2.60
C ALA A 216 -9.03 6.54 3.57
N TYR A 217 -9.23 5.66 4.55
CA TYR A 217 -8.17 5.27 5.48
C TYR A 217 -7.36 4.11 4.91
N ASP A 218 -6.07 4.30 4.68
CA ASP A 218 -5.19 3.29 4.09
C ASP A 218 -4.56 2.32 5.11
N GLY A 219 -4.86 2.50 6.39
CA GLY A 219 -4.24 1.77 7.51
C GLY A 219 -3.13 2.56 8.22
N TYR A 220 -2.70 3.68 7.65
CA TYR A 220 -1.73 4.59 8.23
C TYR A 220 -2.30 6.00 8.35
N ARG A 221 -2.97 6.49 7.31
CA ARG A 221 -3.54 7.84 7.23
C ARG A 221 -4.79 7.89 6.36
N HIS A 222 -5.43 9.05 6.36
CA HIS A 222 -6.50 9.36 5.43
C HIS A 222 -5.93 9.93 4.12
N ILE A 223 -6.51 9.48 3.02
CA ILE A 223 -6.23 9.87 1.65
C ILE A 223 -7.44 10.64 1.12
N ASP A 224 -7.23 11.78 0.48
CA ASP A 224 -8.32 12.66 0.03
C ASP A 224 -9.32 11.91 -0.86
N ILE A 225 -8.83 11.24 -1.90
CA ILE A 225 -9.66 10.43 -2.80
C ILE A 225 -8.95 9.10 -3.15
N ALA A 226 -9.64 7.98 -2.95
CA ALA A 226 -9.17 6.66 -3.35
C ALA A 226 -10.04 6.05 -4.47
N ILE A 227 -9.39 5.47 -5.49
CA ILE A 227 -10.02 4.68 -6.55
C ILE A 227 -9.48 3.25 -6.45
N HIS A 228 -10.09 2.47 -5.56
CA HIS A 228 -9.62 1.14 -5.16
C HIS A 228 -9.48 0.16 -6.32
N ASP A 229 -10.42 0.20 -7.27
CA ASP A 229 -10.41 -0.70 -8.42
C ASP A 229 -9.04 -0.65 -9.12
N ILE A 230 -8.51 0.53 -9.41
CA ILE A 230 -7.25 0.69 -10.15
C ILE A 230 -6.05 0.95 -9.23
N LYS A 231 -6.24 0.81 -7.91
CA LYS A 231 -5.25 1.10 -6.88
C LYS A 231 -4.60 2.47 -7.05
N LEU A 232 -5.42 3.51 -7.18
CA LEU A 232 -4.97 4.90 -7.31
C LEU A 232 -5.42 5.71 -6.10
N TYR A 233 -4.47 6.38 -5.46
CA TYR A 233 -4.69 7.43 -4.48
C TYR A 233 -4.47 8.79 -5.13
N ILE A 234 -5.34 9.74 -4.83
CA ILE A 234 -5.20 11.12 -5.24
C ILE A 234 -5.10 11.94 -3.97
N GLU A 235 -4.05 12.73 -3.88
CA GLU A 235 -3.85 13.68 -2.79
C GLU A 235 -3.84 15.09 -3.35
N ILE A 236 -4.47 16.01 -2.63
CA ILE A 236 -4.65 17.38 -3.05
C ILE A 236 -3.93 18.25 -2.03
N GLY A 237 -2.87 18.93 -2.49
CA GLY A 237 -2.02 19.73 -1.63
C GLY A 237 -1.76 21.11 -2.20
N GLU A 238 -1.33 22.01 -1.34
CA GLU A 238 -0.78 23.30 -1.76
C GLU A 238 0.53 23.11 -2.52
N VAL A 239 0.89 24.10 -3.36
CA VAL A 239 2.25 24.16 -3.93
C VAL A 239 3.23 24.17 -2.75
N LEU A 240 4.28 23.34 -2.80
CA LEU A 240 5.39 23.45 -1.86
C LEU A 240 6.00 24.85 -1.97
N THR A 241 5.59 25.76 -1.09
CA THR A 241 6.10 27.13 -1.03
C THR A 241 7.50 27.18 -0.44
N GLU A 242 7.88 26.18 0.35
CA GLU A 242 9.20 26.03 0.93
C GLU A 242 9.68 24.57 0.83
N ILE A 243 10.94 24.38 0.43
CA ILE A 243 11.58 23.06 0.42
C ILE A 243 12.08 22.77 1.84
N ASN A 244 11.25 22.10 2.63
CA ASN A 244 11.62 21.60 3.96
C ASN A 244 12.05 20.12 3.87
N PRO A 245 13.33 19.77 4.14
CA PRO A 245 13.81 18.39 4.05
C PRO A 245 13.07 17.41 4.97
N SER A 246 12.64 17.86 6.15
CA SER A 246 11.88 17.01 7.08
C SER A 246 10.48 16.70 6.55
N GLN A 247 9.82 17.68 5.94
CA GLN A 247 8.53 17.47 5.27
C GLN A 247 8.69 16.52 4.07
N PHE A 248 9.71 16.75 3.23
CA PHE A 248 9.99 15.92 2.07
C PHE A 248 10.25 14.45 2.47
N LEU A 249 11.05 14.22 3.52
CA LEU A 249 11.29 12.88 4.05
C LEU A 249 10.01 12.24 4.60
N ALA A 250 9.16 13.01 5.30
CA ALA A 250 7.88 12.51 5.77
C ALA A 250 6.97 12.11 4.60
N ASP A 251 6.95 12.89 3.52
CA ASP A 251 6.15 12.58 2.32
C ASP A 251 6.69 11.35 1.57
N LEU A 252 8.01 11.17 1.49
CA LEU A 252 8.62 9.93 0.98
C LEU A 252 8.25 8.69 1.82
N LYS A 253 8.21 8.83 3.15
CA LYS A 253 7.79 7.74 4.04
C LYS A 253 6.31 7.38 3.81
N LYS A 254 5.45 8.38 3.65
CA LYS A 254 4.04 8.18 3.31
C LYS A 254 3.87 7.47 1.96
N ASP A 255 4.65 7.85 0.94
CA ASP A 255 4.61 7.19 -0.37
C ASP A 255 5.04 5.73 -0.31
N THR A 256 6.04 5.42 0.51
CA THR A 256 6.49 4.05 0.73
C THR A 256 5.35 3.15 1.24
N PHE A 257 4.53 3.65 2.17
CA PHE A 257 3.40 2.90 2.70
C PHE A 257 2.32 2.61 1.64
N SER A 258 1.91 3.63 0.86
CA SER A 258 0.94 3.43 -0.23
C SER A 258 1.45 2.42 -1.27
N ASN A 259 2.75 2.44 -1.57
CA ASN A 259 3.38 1.50 -2.50
C ASN A 259 3.35 0.04 -1.98
N GLN A 260 3.43 -0.19 -0.67
CA GLN A 260 3.28 -1.54 -0.10
C GLN A 260 1.89 -2.14 -0.40
N GLY A 261 0.85 -1.30 -0.45
CA GLY A 261 -0.50 -1.69 -0.88
C GLY A 261 -0.64 -1.92 -2.40
N ASN A 262 0.43 -1.67 -3.17
CA ASN A 262 0.42 -1.50 -4.62
C ASN A 262 -0.50 -0.35 -5.09
N TYR A 263 -0.68 0.68 -4.25
CA TYR A 263 -1.35 1.89 -4.68
C TYR A 263 -0.33 2.84 -5.29
N GLN A 264 -0.70 3.44 -6.42
CA GLN A 264 0.00 4.59 -6.96
C GLN A 264 -0.61 5.85 -6.36
N THR A 265 0.22 6.81 -5.95
CA THR A 265 -0.26 8.08 -5.39
C THR A 265 0.01 9.20 -6.38
N LYS A 266 -1.04 9.93 -6.76
CA LYS A 266 -0.96 11.12 -7.60
C LYS A 266 -1.27 12.36 -6.77
N ARG A 267 -0.28 13.23 -6.62
CA ARG A 267 -0.47 14.55 -6.01
C ARG A 267 -0.92 15.57 -7.05
N LEU A 268 -2.00 16.26 -6.74
CA LEU A 268 -2.54 17.37 -7.50
C LEU A 268 -2.48 18.63 -6.66
N ASN A 269 -2.21 19.73 -7.34
CA ASN A 269 -2.16 21.03 -6.71
C ASN A 269 -3.56 21.67 -6.70
N ILE A 270 -3.90 22.40 -5.64
CA ILE A 270 -5.21 23.07 -5.49
C ILE A 270 -5.50 24.01 -6.66
N GLU A 271 -4.58 24.92 -6.98
CA GLU A 271 -4.77 25.88 -8.07
C GLU A 271 -4.95 25.18 -9.42
N PHE A 272 -4.21 24.09 -9.63
CA PHE A 272 -4.35 23.27 -10.84
C PHE A 272 -5.72 22.60 -10.94
N ILE A 273 -6.33 22.19 -9.82
CA ILE A 273 -7.68 21.64 -9.82
C ILE A 273 -8.71 22.69 -10.15
N ASP A 274 -8.61 23.88 -9.57
CA ASP A 274 -9.57 24.96 -9.80
C ASP A 274 -9.60 25.37 -11.28
N ASP A 275 -8.44 25.46 -11.92
CA ASP A 275 -8.31 25.85 -13.32
C ASP A 275 -8.69 24.71 -14.31
N HIS A 276 -8.53 23.45 -13.91
CA HIS A 276 -8.59 22.29 -14.82
C HIS A 276 -9.51 21.15 -14.37
N LEU A 277 -10.45 21.41 -13.45
CA LEU A 277 -11.29 20.38 -12.81
C LEU A 277 -11.87 19.34 -13.77
N ASN A 278 -12.52 19.81 -14.85
CA ASN A 278 -13.16 18.92 -15.82
C ASN A 278 -12.15 18.10 -16.62
N GLU A 279 -11.06 18.72 -17.05
CA GLU A 279 -10.02 18.08 -17.84
C GLU A 279 -9.30 16.99 -17.02
N ILE A 280 -9.05 17.27 -15.73
CA ILE A 280 -8.51 16.30 -14.78
C ILE A 280 -9.48 15.12 -14.63
N ALA A 281 -10.76 15.40 -14.39
CA ALA A 281 -11.76 14.37 -14.18
C ALA A 281 -11.99 13.50 -15.44
N ASP A 282 -11.97 14.09 -16.63
CA ASP A 282 -12.04 13.37 -17.91
C ASP A 282 -10.78 12.51 -18.13
N THR A 283 -9.60 13.05 -17.85
CA THR A 283 -8.34 12.29 -17.93
C THR A 283 -8.35 11.09 -16.97
N LEU A 284 -8.77 11.28 -15.72
CA LEU A 284 -8.87 10.19 -14.73
C LEU A 284 -9.90 9.13 -15.14
N LYS A 285 -10.97 9.51 -15.83
CA LYS A 285 -11.93 8.57 -16.41
C LYS A 285 -11.28 7.70 -17.49
N GLU A 286 -10.51 8.29 -18.40
CA GLU A 286 -9.79 7.55 -19.43
C GLU A 286 -8.77 6.57 -18.83
N VAL A 287 -8.04 7.01 -17.80
CA VAL A 287 -7.12 6.15 -17.02
C VAL A 287 -7.88 4.99 -16.39
N TYR A 288 -9.01 5.24 -15.75
CA TYR A 288 -9.84 4.21 -15.11
C TYR A 288 -10.35 3.16 -16.11
N ILE A 289 -10.89 3.60 -17.25
CA ILE A 289 -11.36 2.71 -18.32
C ILE A 289 -10.21 1.86 -18.86
N THR A 290 -9.07 2.49 -19.15
CA THR A 290 -7.89 1.83 -19.71
C THR A 290 -7.34 0.78 -18.75
N ALA A 291 -7.17 1.12 -17.47
CA ALA A 291 -6.65 0.20 -16.46
C ALA A 291 -7.58 -1.01 -16.24
N ASN A 292 -8.89 -0.83 -16.33
CA ASN A 292 -9.85 -1.93 -16.21
C ASN A 292 -9.93 -2.82 -17.47
N ALA A 293 -9.63 -2.29 -18.65
CA ALA A 293 -9.55 -3.11 -19.87
C ALA A 293 -8.41 -4.15 -19.80
N PHE A 294 -7.32 -3.85 -19.11
CA PHE A 294 -6.19 -4.78 -18.94
C PHE A 294 -6.42 -5.89 -17.90
N LYS A 295 -7.53 -5.85 -17.14
CA LYS A 295 -7.87 -6.88 -16.16
C LYS A 295 -8.68 -8.05 -16.74
N GLN A 296 -9.19 -7.92 -17.97
CA GLN A 296 -9.99 -8.93 -18.68
C GLN A 296 -9.10 -9.85 -19.51
#